data_AF-A0A818CZ80-F1
#
_entry.id   AF-A0A818CZ80-F1
#
_cell.length_a   1.000
_cell.length_b   1.000
_cell.length_c   1.000
_cell.angle_alpha   90.00
_cell.angle_beta   90.00
_cell.angle_gamma   90.00
#
_symmetry.space_group_name_H-M   'P 1'
#
loop_
_entity.id
_entity.type
_entity.pdbx_description
1 polymer ?
#
loop_
_entity_poly.entity_id
_entity_poly.type
_entity_poly.pdbx_seq_one_letter_code
_entity_poly.pdbx_strand_id
1 'polypeptide(L)'
;MNNIYNVIILAFVDSFNVNGVPQLSLDGCHGQDCSGLGPQIRSCQNNGKTIMLSTGGASGSYKLTSTNYAKQVAKHVWNMFLNGKGEKRPFGNGIVLDGIDFDIEKGAKQANGHWVTLINQLRKLMKADKSKHYYLSGAPQCPFPDEWFGPGPHTAISDADLDFISIQFYNNGCGIQAFFGIQILGGGTFNFGQWSNAVTKANKKMKILLGIPASKLAGRGYQSAQNVTKIVRKIKRTANFAGIMMWDAGDAKWNNNYGQQIRRSCLS
;
A
#
# COMPACT_ATOMS: atom_id res chain seq x y z
N MET A 1 -15.59 10.64 -13.17
CA MET A 1 -15.04 10.22 -11.86
C MET A 1 -14.66 11.48 -11.10
N ASN A 2 -15.09 11.63 -9.83
CA ASN A 2 -14.67 12.76 -9.02
C ASN A 2 -13.14 12.75 -8.89
N ASN A 3 -12.47 13.87 -9.19
CA ASN A 3 -11.02 14.04 -9.25
C ASN A 3 -10.35 14.03 -7.85
N ILE A 4 -10.84 13.18 -6.94
CA ILE A 4 -10.48 13.14 -5.52
C ILE A 4 -9.17 12.39 -5.32
N TYR A 5 -9.07 11.20 -5.91
CA TYR A 5 -7.93 10.29 -5.74
C TYR A 5 -6.91 10.44 -6.85
N ASN A 6 -5.63 10.31 -6.51
CA ASN A 6 -4.50 10.33 -7.45
C ASN A 6 -3.94 8.91 -7.66
N VAL A 7 -3.93 8.10 -6.60
CA VAL A 7 -3.52 6.69 -6.61
C VAL A 7 -4.70 5.86 -6.12
N ILE A 8 -4.98 4.75 -6.79
CA ILE A 8 -5.99 3.75 -6.37
C ILE A 8 -5.27 2.41 -6.29
N ILE A 9 -5.37 1.75 -5.14
CA ILE A 9 -4.75 0.46 -4.89
C ILE A 9 -5.87 -0.59 -4.86
N LEU A 10 -5.85 -1.50 -5.81
CA LEU A 10 -6.77 -2.64 -5.87
C LEU A 10 -6.33 -3.65 -4.80
N ALA A 11 -7.26 -4.11 -3.97
CA ALA A 11 -6.96 -4.92 -2.81
C ALA A 11 -7.85 -6.18 -2.85
N PHE A 12 -7.33 -7.42 -2.90
CA PHE A 12 -5.92 -7.84 -2.81
C PHE A 12 -5.55 -9.01 -3.75
N VAL A 13 -4.23 -9.22 -3.91
CA VAL A 13 -3.65 -10.57 -3.99
C VAL A 13 -3.49 -11.07 -2.56
N ASP A 14 -4.32 -12.03 -2.16
CA ASP A 14 -4.40 -12.49 -0.76
C ASP A 14 -3.63 -13.80 -0.51
N SER A 15 -3.14 -14.46 -1.56
CA SER A 15 -2.45 -15.74 -1.45
C SER A 15 -1.61 -16.06 -2.68
N PHE A 16 -0.67 -17.00 -2.50
CA PHE A 16 0.14 -17.59 -3.56
C PHE A 16 -0.02 -19.10 -3.51
N ASN A 17 -0.25 -19.74 -4.66
CA ASN A 17 -0.33 -21.20 -4.70
C ASN A 17 1.07 -21.85 -4.61
N VAL A 18 1.13 -23.19 -4.63
CA VAL A 18 2.40 -23.94 -4.53
C VAL A 18 3.45 -23.59 -5.58
N ASN A 19 3.04 -23.04 -6.73
CA ASN A 19 3.92 -22.60 -7.82
C ASN A 19 4.20 -21.09 -7.80
N GLY A 20 3.78 -20.39 -6.74
CA GLY A 20 3.97 -18.95 -6.60
C GLY A 20 3.03 -18.10 -7.46
N VAL A 21 1.92 -18.67 -7.95
CA VAL A 21 0.93 -17.93 -8.74
C VAL A 21 0.02 -17.12 -7.81
N PRO A 22 -0.03 -15.78 -7.95
CA PRO A 22 -0.93 -14.89 -7.21
C PRO A 22 -2.40 -15.26 -7.40
N GLN A 23 -3.18 -15.28 -6.31
CA GLN A 23 -4.64 -15.38 -6.37
C GLN A 23 -5.27 -14.05 -5.98
N LEU A 24 -6.22 -13.56 -6.78
CA LEU A 24 -6.96 -12.35 -6.47
C LEU A 24 -8.15 -12.65 -5.55
N SER A 25 -8.40 -11.74 -4.64
CA SER A 25 -9.63 -11.64 -3.86
C SER A 25 -9.99 -10.17 -3.77
N LEU A 26 -10.82 -9.74 -4.72
CA LEU A 26 -11.35 -8.39 -4.85
C LEU A 26 -12.86 -8.44 -4.62
N ASP A 27 -13.46 -7.33 -4.21
CA ASP A 27 -14.92 -7.24 -4.15
C ASP A 27 -15.53 -7.51 -5.53
N GLY A 28 -16.27 -8.61 -5.64
CA GLY A 28 -16.90 -9.04 -6.88
C GLY A 28 -15.97 -9.70 -7.89
N CYS A 29 -14.72 -10.02 -7.53
CA CYS A 29 -13.86 -10.87 -8.35
C CYS A 29 -12.87 -11.72 -7.55
N HIS A 30 -12.86 -13.03 -7.79
CA HIS A 30 -11.95 -13.96 -7.14
C HIS A 30 -11.20 -14.82 -8.16
N GLY A 31 -9.96 -15.19 -7.83
CA GLY A 31 -9.14 -16.10 -8.61
C GLY A 31 -8.33 -15.42 -9.72
N GLN A 32 -8.58 -15.82 -10.97
CA GLN A 32 -7.69 -15.55 -12.12
C GLN A 32 -8.34 -14.79 -13.28
N ASP A 33 -9.65 -14.53 -13.23
CA ASP A 33 -10.36 -13.77 -14.26
C ASP A 33 -11.18 -12.65 -13.61
N CYS A 34 -10.60 -11.45 -13.67
CA CYS A 34 -11.20 -10.18 -13.31
C CYS A 34 -11.26 -9.23 -14.51
N SER A 35 -11.41 -9.78 -15.71
CA SER A 35 -11.31 -9.01 -16.97
C SER A 35 -12.36 -7.89 -17.06
N GLY A 36 -13.49 -8.03 -16.37
CA GLY A 36 -14.51 -6.98 -16.22
C GLY A 36 -14.02 -5.68 -15.55
N LEU A 37 -12.92 -5.73 -14.78
CA LEU A 37 -12.28 -4.54 -14.22
C LEU A 37 -11.33 -3.85 -15.21
N GLY A 38 -10.86 -4.55 -16.26
CA GLY A 38 -9.90 -4.05 -17.23
C GLY A 38 -10.28 -2.69 -17.86
N PRO A 39 -11.51 -2.54 -18.41
CA PRO A 39 -11.96 -1.26 -18.96
C PRO A 39 -11.98 -0.12 -17.93
N GLN A 40 -12.31 -0.42 -16.66
CA GLN A 40 -12.34 0.57 -15.59
C GLN A 40 -10.92 1.01 -15.20
N ILE A 41 -9.99 0.06 -15.09
CA ILE A 41 -8.56 0.32 -14.86
C ILE A 41 -8.01 1.24 -15.96
N ARG A 42 -8.25 0.89 -17.23
CA ARG A 42 -7.80 1.69 -18.38
C ARG A 42 -8.41 3.09 -18.35
N SER A 43 -9.70 3.20 -18.04
CA SER A 43 -10.38 4.49 -17.91
C SER A 43 -9.75 5.36 -16.81
N CYS A 44 -9.46 4.80 -15.64
CA CYS A 44 -8.75 5.51 -14.58
C CYS A 44 -7.36 5.98 -15.02
N GLN A 45 -6.57 5.10 -15.65
CA GLN A 45 -5.24 5.45 -16.16
C GLN A 45 -5.28 6.56 -17.22
N ASN A 46 -6.23 6.48 -18.16
CA ASN A 46 -6.46 7.54 -19.16
C ASN A 46 -6.86 8.88 -18.54
N ASN A 47 -7.43 8.87 -17.32
CA ASN A 47 -7.73 10.06 -16.52
C ASN A 47 -6.58 10.47 -15.59
N GLY A 48 -5.35 10.01 -15.86
CA GLY A 48 -4.14 10.38 -15.13
C GLY A 48 -4.07 9.81 -13.70
N LYS A 49 -4.74 8.69 -13.45
CA LYS A 49 -4.69 7.99 -12.15
C LYS A 49 -3.67 6.87 -12.17
N THR A 50 -2.92 6.75 -11.08
CA THR A 50 -2.05 5.60 -10.84
C THR A 50 -2.88 4.46 -10.27
N ILE A 51 -2.85 3.29 -10.91
CA ILE A 51 -3.55 2.07 -10.47
C ILE A 51 -2.53 1.01 -10.07
N MET A 52 -2.55 0.63 -8.80
CA MET A 52 -1.66 -0.40 -8.25
C MET A 52 -2.47 -1.59 -7.75
N LEU A 53 -1.80 -2.71 -7.48
CA LEU A 53 -2.38 -3.90 -6.86
C LEU A 53 -1.65 -4.20 -5.55
N SER A 54 -2.40 -4.32 -4.46
CA SER A 54 -1.86 -4.69 -3.16
C SER A 54 -1.78 -6.20 -3.00
N THR A 55 -0.64 -6.65 -2.49
CA THR A 55 -0.42 -8.01 -2.01
C THR A 55 -0.47 -7.98 -0.49
N GLY A 56 -1.32 -8.81 0.10
CA GLY A 56 -1.40 -8.93 1.54
C GLY A 56 -2.82 -8.85 2.10
N GLY A 57 -3.01 -7.92 3.03
CA GLY A 57 -4.25 -7.67 3.75
C GLY A 57 -4.45 -8.56 4.98
N ALA A 58 -5.34 -8.14 5.88
CA ALA A 58 -5.57 -8.82 7.16
C ALA A 58 -6.01 -10.30 7.03
N SER A 59 -6.81 -10.60 5.99
CA SER A 59 -7.49 -11.90 5.84
C SER A 59 -6.72 -12.92 4.99
N GLY A 60 -5.70 -12.50 4.22
CA GLY A 60 -5.02 -13.38 3.25
C GLY A 60 -4.19 -14.51 3.88
N SER A 61 -3.79 -15.50 3.08
CA SER A 61 -2.92 -16.62 3.51
C SER A 61 -1.52 -16.58 2.84
N TYR A 62 -1.14 -15.42 2.29
CA TYR A 62 0.14 -15.17 1.66
C TYR A 62 1.34 -15.54 2.55
N LYS A 63 2.28 -16.30 1.97
CA LYS A 63 3.53 -16.70 2.63
C LYS A 63 4.63 -16.87 1.59
N LEU A 64 5.86 -16.55 1.97
CA LEU A 64 7.06 -16.85 1.19
C LEU A 64 7.92 -17.85 1.95
N THR A 65 8.37 -18.90 1.29
CA THR A 65 9.03 -20.06 1.93
C THR A 65 10.51 -20.19 1.58
N SER A 66 10.97 -19.56 0.51
CA SER A 66 12.38 -19.54 0.10
C SER A 66 12.68 -18.37 -0.81
N THR A 67 13.95 -18.05 -0.98
CA THR A 67 14.45 -17.06 -1.96
C THR A 67 14.02 -17.41 -3.39
N ASN A 68 14.06 -18.69 -3.77
CA ASN A 68 13.65 -19.12 -5.12
C ASN A 68 12.15 -18.96 -5.33
N TYR A 69 11.35 -19.34 -4.33
CA TYR A 69 9.91 -19.15 -4.36
C TYR A 69 9.55 -17.66 -4.44
N ALA A 70 10.21 -16.79 -3.67
CA ALA A 70 10.01 -15.34 -3.74
C ALA A 70 10.33 -14.74 -5.12
N LYS A 71 11.42 -15.19 -5.77
CA LYS A 71 11.75 -14.79 -7.14
C LYS A 71 10.72 -15.30 -8.16
N GLN A 72 10.20 -16.51 -7.97
CA GLN A 72 9.15 -17.09 -8.80
C GLN A 72 7.86 -16.28 -8.69
N VAL A 73 7.43 -15.95 -7.46
CA VAL A 73 6.28 -15.08 -7.21
C VAL A 73 6.47 -13.72 -7.89
N ALA A 74 7.63 -13.07 -7.75
CA ALA A 74 7.94 -11.81 -8.43
C ALA A 74 7.77 -11.91 -9.95
N LYS A 75 8.22 -13.01 -10.57
CA LYS A 75 8.05 -13.26 -12.00
C LYS A 75 6.59 -13.43 -12.39
N HIS A 76 5.79 -14.15 -11.59
CA HIS A 76 4.35 -14.28 -11.83
C HIS A 76 3.62 -12.95 -11.72
N VAL A 77 3.89 -12.16 -10.66
CA VAL A 77 3.32 -10.81 -10.50
C VAL A 77 3.64 -9.93 -11.72
N TRP A 78 4.90 -9.92 -12.16
CA TRP A 78 5.33 -9.17 -13.35
C TRP A 78 4.59 -9.61 -14.62
N ASN A 79 4.49 -10.92 -14.86
CA ASN A 79 3.88 -11.48 -16.07
C ASN A 79 2.36 -11.34 -16.12
N MET A 80 1.69 -11.36 -14.97
CA MET A 80 0.23 -11.34 -14.90
C MET A 80 -0.35 -9.92 -14.87
N PHE A 81 0.27 -9.01 -14.13
CA PHE A 81 -0.32 -7.71 -13.80
C PHE A 81 0.43 -6.50 -14.38
N LEU A 82 1.72 -6.67 -14.67
CA LEU A 82 2.57 -5.61 -15.21
C LEU A 82 2.83 -5.88 -16.69
N ASN A 83 3.99 -5.48 -17.20
CA ASN A 83 4.31 -5.57 -18.63
C ASN A 83 5.14 -6.81 -18.99
N GLY A 84 5.05 -7.86 -18.17
CA GLY A 84 5.60 -9.15 -18.52
C GLY A 84 4.75 -9.90 -19.55
N LYS A 85 5.25 -11.08 -19.94
CA LYS A 85 4.57 -11.98 -20.88
C LYS A 85 4.07 -13.20 -20.10
N GLY A 86 2.77 -13.37 -20.03
CA GLY A 86 2.13 -14.51 -19.37
C GLY A 86 0.81 -14.86 -20.05
N GLU A 87 0.44 -16.14 -20.00
CA GLU A 87 -0.79 -16.65 -20.60
C GLU A 87 -2.04 -16.18 -19.85
N LYS A 88 -1.95 -16.05 -18.52
CA LYS A 88 -3.03 -15.54 -17.67
C LYS A 88 -2.82 -14.06 -17.37
N ARG A 89 -3.79 -13.24 -17.76
CA ARG A 89 -3.83 -11.79 -17.52
C ARG A 89 -5.16 -11.46 -16.83
N PRO A 90 -5.21 -11.45 -15.49
CA PRO A 90 -6.50 -11.41 -14.77
C PRO A 90 -7.34 -10.17 -15.07
N PHE A 91 -6.75 -9.02 -15.36
CA PHE A 91 -7.50 -7.82 -15.73
C PHE A 91 -7.77 -7.71 -17.24
N GLY A 92 -7.49 -8.76 -18.01
CA GLY A 92 -7.58 -8.78 -19.46
C GLY A 92 -6.26 -8.44 -20.16
N ASN A 93 -6.18 -8.82 -21.45
CA ASN A 93 -5.01 -8.59 -22.27
C ASN A 93 -4.77 -7.09 -22.50
N GLY A 94 -3.50 -6.68 -22.43
CA GLY A 94 -3.10 -5.29 -22.64
C GLY A 94 -3.45 -4.34 -21.49
N ILE A 95 -3.88 -4.85 -20.32
CA ILE A 95 -3.97 -4.08 -19.09
C ILE A 95 -2.65 -4.22 -18.33
N VAL A 96 -2.01 -3.10 -18.05
CA VAL A 96 -0.71 -3.02 -17.36
C VAL A 96 -0.87 -2.05 -16.20
N LEU A 97 -0.80 -2.57 -14.98
CA LEU A 97 -0.87 -1.75 -13.78
C LEU A 97 0.35 -0.85 -13.64
N ASP A 98 0.21 0.20 -12.83
CA ASP A 98 1.25 1.19 -12.57
C ASP A 98 2.18 0.80 -11.42
N GLY A 99 1.87 -0.27 -10.68
CA GLY A 99 2.71 -0.68 -9.57
C GLY A 99 2.12 -1.78 -8.70
N ILE A 100 2.90 -2.18 -7.69
CA ILE A 100 2.53 -3.19 -6.69
C ILE A 100 2.72 -2.59 -5.30
N ASP A 101 1.71 -2.78 -4.46
CA ASP A 101 1.73 -2.44 -3.05
C ASP A 101 1.88 -3.70 -2.19
N PHE A 102 2.51 -3.57 -1.03
CA PHE A 102 2.75 -4.66 -0.09
C PHE A 102 2.16 -4.32 1.28
N ASP A 103 0.95 -4.82 1.53
CA ASP A 103 0.21 -4.68 2.78
C ASP A 103 0.37 -5.93 3.65
N ILE A 104 1.60 -6.16 4.10
CA ILE A 104 1.95 -7.40 4.79
C ILE A 104 1.69 -7.25 6.28
N GLU A 105 0.63 -7.89 6.76
CA GLU A 105 0.15 -7.75 8.15
C GLU A 105 0.38 -9.01 9.00
N LYS A 106 1.05 -10.03 8.44
CA LYS A 106 1.42 -11.26 9.14
C LYS A 106 2.50 -12.04 8.42
N GLY A 107 3.18 -12.93 9.16
CA GLY A 107 4.06 -13.96 8.61
C GLY A 107 5.39 -13.46 8.05
N ALA A 108 5.67 -12.16 8.04
CA ALA A 108 6.85 -11.60 7.38
C ALA A 108 8.16 -11.89 8.13
N LYS A 109 8.16 -11.90 9.47
CA LYS A 109 9.33 -12.31 10.27
C LYS A 109 9.77 -13.73 9.94
N GLN A 110 8.79 -14.63 9.79
CA GLN A 110 9.00 -16.03 9.43
C GLN A 110 9.50 -16.19 7.99
N ALA A 111 9.33 -15.17 7.15
CA ALA A 111 9.77 -15.16 5.77
C ALA A 111 11.25 -14.77 5.61
N ASN A 112 12.02 -14.50 6.68
CA ASN A 112 13.48 -14.36 6.65
C ASN A 112 14.06 -13.57 5.46
N GLY A 113 13.56 -12.35 5.22
CA GLY A 113 14.02 -11.48 4.11
C GLY A 113 13.50 -11.85 2.71
N HIS A 114 12.62 -12.83 2.57
CA HIS A 114 12.05 -13.22 1.27
C HIS A 114 11.14 -12.14 0.67
N TRP A 115 10.50 -11.30 1.49
CA TRP A 115 9.79 -10.11 0.99
C TRP A 115 10.73 -9.12 0.32
N VAL A 116 11.89 -8.84 0.94
CA VAL A 116 12.95 -8.01 0.32
C VAL A 116 13.39 -8.60 -1.01
N THR A 117 13.58 -9.93 -1.06
CA THR A 117 13.94 -10.64 -2.30
C THR A 117 12.89 -10.44 -3.40
N LEU A 118 11.61 -10.61 -3.07
CA LEU A 118 10.51 -10.43 -4.01
C LEU A 118 10.48 -8.99 -4.55
N ILE A 119 10.48 -7.99 -3.65
CA ILE A 119 10.38 -6.56 -4.01
C ILE A 119 11.56 -6.16 -4.91
N ASN A 120 12.78 -6.53 -4.54
CA ASN A 120 13.97 -6.19 -5.33
C ASN A 120 14.01 -6.92 -6.67
N GLN A 121 13.50 -8.15 -6.74
CA GLN A 121 13.35 -8.87 -8.00
C GLN A 121 12.31 -8.20 -8.92
N LEU A 122 11.18 -7.74 -8.39
CA LEU A 122 10.20 -6.94 -9.15
C LEU A 122 10.83 -5.63 -9.62
N ARG A 123 11.54 -4.91 -8.76
CA ARG A 123 12.22 -3.67 -9.14
C ARG A 123 13.20 -3.89 -10.29
N LYS A 124 13.95 -4.99 -10.27
CA LYS A 124 14.86 -5.37 -11.37
C LYS A 124 14.11 -5.53 -12.69
N LEU A 125 12.96 -6.21 -12.68
CA LEU A 125 12.11 -6.39 -13.86
C LEU A 125 11.54 -5.05 -14.34
N MET A 126 11.04 -4.23 -13.43
CA MET A 126 10.53 -2.88 -13.73
C MET A 126 11.60 -1.96 -14.33
N LYS A 127 12.85 -2.00 -13.84
CA LYS A 127 13.97 -1.20 -14.38
C LYS A 127 14.41 -1.67 -15.77
N ALA A 128 14.18 -2.94 -16.11
CA ALA A 128 14.51 -3.49 -17.42
C ALA A 128 13.50 -3.05 -18.50
N ASP A 129 12.25 -2.81 -18.12
CA ASP A 129 11.26 -2.22 -19.01
C ASP A 129 11.42 -0.69 -19.08
N LYS A 130 11.74 -0.17 -20.27
CA LYS A 130 11.93 1.26 -20.51
C LYS A 130 10.66 1.98 -20.97
N SER A 131 9.58 1.25 -21.25
CA SER A 131 8.35 1.82 -21.81
C SER A 131 7.48 2.54 -20.77
N LYS A 132 7.68 2.23 -19.48
CA LYS A 132 6.81 2.70 -18.40
C LYS A 132 7.57 2.82 -17.09
N HIS A 133 7.21 3.81 -16.30
CA HIS A 133 7.63 3.90 -14.90
C HIS A 133 6.64 3.14 -14.02
N TYR A 134 7.16 2.39 -13.04
CA TYR A 134 6.38 1.58 -12.12
C TYR A 134 6.68 1.95 -10.67
N TYR A 135 5.64 1.86 -9.84
CA TYR A 135 5.72 2.11 -8.41
C TYR A 135 5.78 0.81 -7.60
N LEU A 136 6.56 0.81 -6.52
CA LEU A 136 6.50 -0.17 -5.45
C LEU A 136 6.23 0.55 -4.14
N SER A 137 5.23 0.08 -3.39
CA SER A 137 4.89 0.63 -2.08
C SER A 137 4.70 -0.43 -1.01
N GLY A 138 4.69 -0.01 0.25
CA GLY A 138 4.31 -0.88 1.37
C GLY A 138 3.40 -0.17 2.36
N ALA A 139 2.64 -0.91 3.16
CA ALA A 139 1.69 -0.37 4.12
C ALA A 139 1.96 -0.86 5.56
N PRO A 140 3.13 -0.51 6.17
CA PRO A 140 3.41 -0.88 7.56
C PRO A 140 2.39 -0.25 8.51
N GLN A 141 2.18 -0.85 9.67
CA GLN A 141 1.41 -0.25 10.75
C GLN A 141 2.23 0.80 11.50
N CYS A 142 1.58 1.65 12.31
CA CYS A 142 2.29 2.68 13.08
C CYS A 142 3.18 2.20 14.24
N PRO A 143 2.99 1.01 14.89
CA PRO A 143 3.92 0.55 15.91
C PRO A 143 5.34 0.56 15.36
N PHE A 144 6.30 1.05 16.15
CA PHE A 144 7.66 1.25 15.67
C PHE A 144 8.67 0.40 16.45
N PRO A 145 9.52 -0.40 15.78
CA PRO A 145 9.43 -0.73 14.35
C PRO A 145 8.18 -1.56 14.05
N ASP A 146 7.64 -1.43 12.83
CA ASP A 146 6.54 -2.30 12.40
C ASP A 146 6.99 -3.76 12.40
N GLU A 147 6.10 -4.64 12.85
CA GLU A 147 6.41 -6.04 13.09
C GLU A 147 6.80 -6.79 11.80
N TRP A 148 6.24 -6.40 10.65
CA TRP A 148 6.30 -7.19 9.42
C TRP A 148 7.18 -6.56 8.35
N PHE A 149 7.14 -5.23 8.24
CA PHE A 149 7.77 -4.40 7.23
C PHE A 149 8.71 -3.35 7.82
N GLY A 150 8.68 -3.15 9.14
CA GLY A 150 9.34 -2.06 9.85
C GLY A 150 10.84 -1.92 9.59
N PRO A 151 11.44 -0.76 9.87
CA PRO A 151 12.88 -0.57 9.68
C PRO A 151 13.66 -1.52 10.60
N GLY A 152 14.51 -2.34 9.99
CA GLY A 152 15.42 -3.28 10.65
C GLY A 152 16.23 -4.08 9.62
N PRO A 153 17.17 -4.92 10.04
CA PRO A 153 17.87 -5.82 9.12
C PRO A 153 16.88 -6.77 8.43
N HIS A 154 17.06 -6.98 7.12
CA HIS A 154 16.26 -7.91 6.31
C HIS A 154 14.78 -7.57 6.15
N THR A 155 14.42 -6.31 6.39
CA THR A 155 13.04 -5.83 6.22
C THR A 155 12.89 -4.96 4.98
N ALA A 156 11.65 -4.87 4.48
CA ALA A 156 11.37 -4.13 3.26
C ALA A 156 11.71 -2.64 3.37
N ILE A 157 11.46 -2.00 4.51
CA ILE A 157 11.73 -0.56 4.68
C ILE A 157 13.22 -0.26 4.65
N SER A 158 14.08 -1.15 5.15
CA SER A 158 15.54 -0.94 5.13
C SER A 158 16.18 -1.36 3.82
N ASP A 159 15.79 -2.53 3.30
CA ASP A 159 16.62 -3.26 2.33
C ASP A 159 15.96 -3.39 0.95
N ALA A 160 14.69 -2.95 0.80
CA ALA A 160 13.99 -3.00 -0.47
C ALA A 160 13.84 -1.63 -1.16
N ASP A 161 13.81 -1.64 -2.49
CA ASP A 161 13.70 -0.44 -3.32
C ASP A 161 12.22 -0.01 -3.50
N LEU A 162 11.65 0.60 -2.44
CA LEU A 162 10.29 1.16 -2.41
C LEU A 162 10.29 2.66 -2.77
N ASP A 163 9.25 3.10 -3.50
CA ASP A 163 9.03 4.50 -3.84
C ASP A 163 8.33 5.26 -2.70
N PHE A 164 7.33 4.63 -2.07
CA PHE A 164 6.61 5.22 -0.96
C PHE A 164 6.05 4.17 0.00
N ILE A 165 5.75 4.57 1.23
CA ILE A 165 5.02 3.76 2.19
C ILE A 165 3.78 4.50 2.70
N SER A 166 2.71 3.75 2.94
CA SER A 166 1.45 4.22 3.49
C SER A 166 1.30 3.72 4.92
N ILE A 167 1.87 4.44 5.88
CA ILE A 167 1.88 3.97 7.27
C ILE A 167 0.45 4.01 7.83
N GLN A 168 -0.05 2.88 8.30
CA GLN A 168 -1.38 2.75 8.86
C GLN A 168 -1.43 3.35 10.27
N PHE A 169 -1.78 4.64 10.37
CA PHE A 169 -1.97 5.34 11.65
C PHE A 169 -3.39 5.13 12.21
N TYR A 170 -3.81 3.87 12.28
CA TYR A 170 -5.09 3.44 12.85
C TYR A 170 -4.97 2.02 13.43
N ASN A 171 -6.02 1.56 14.11
CA ASN A 171 -6.09 0.26 14.80
C ASN A 171 -5.01 0.03 15.87
N ASN A 172 -4.23 1.05 16.22
CA ASN A 172 -3.09 0.99 17.14
C ASN A 172 -3.03 2.25 18.01
N GLY A 173 -2.44 2.13 19.20
CA GLY A 173 -2.28 3.26 20.13
C GLY A 173 -1.53 4.46 19.55
N CYS A 174 -0.65 4.25 18.57
CA CYS A 174 0.09 5.30 17.84
C CYS A 174 -0.67 5.98 16.69
N GLY A 175 -1.95 5.63 16.48
CA GLY A 175 -2.76 6.16 15.39
C GLY A 175 -3.00 7.67 15.45
N ILE A 176 -3.67 8.23 14.43
CA ILE A 176 -3.88 9.68 14.29
C ILE A 176 -4.64 10.31 15.47
N GLN A 177 -5.46 9.53 16.19
CA GLN A 177 -6.14 9.98 17.40
C GLN A 177 -5.17 10.37 18.52
N ALA A 178 -4.00 9.72 18.59
CA ALA A 178 -2.99 9.97 19.62
C ALA A 178 -2.34 11.36 19.48
N PHE A 179 -2.44 11.99 18.30
CA PHE A 179 -2.04 13.39 18.11
C PHE A 179 -2.83 14.35 19.02
N PHE A 180 -4.05 13.98 19.39
CA PHE A 180 -4.93 14.73 20.29
C PHE A 180 -4.94 14.19 21.72
N GLY A 181 -3.98 13.31 22.07
CA GLY A 181 -3.92 12.68 23.40
C GLY A 181 -4.99 11.60 23.62
N ILE A 182 -5.74 11.21 22.58
CA ILE A 182 -6.76 10.17 22.68
C ILE A 182 -6.08 8.80 22.67
N GLN A 183 -6.31 8.01 23.70
CA GLN A 183 -5.75 6.67 23.84
C GLN A 183 -6.75 5.60 23.38
N ILE A 184 -6.23 4.57 22.70
CA ILE A 184 -6.97 3.35 22.34
C ILE A 184 -6.08 2.12 22.66
N LEU A 185 -6.40 0.94 22.12
CA LEU A 185 -5.61 -0.31 22.14
C LEU A 185 -4.13 -0.15 22.56
N GLY A 186 -3.82 -0.52 23.80
CA GLY A 186 -2.45 -0.58 24.34
C GLY A 186 -1.80 0.77 24.67
N GLY A 187 -2.45 1.89 24.37
CA GLY A 187 -1.89 3.23 24.51
C GLY A 187 -0.76 3.52 23.51
N GLY A 188 -0.49 4.79 23.26
CA GLY A 188 0.59 5.21 22.36
C GLY A 188 0.64 6.70 22.09
N THR A 189 1.64 7.09 21.31
CA THR A 189 1.83 8.48 20.85
C THR A 189 1.92 8.51 19.33
N PHE A 190 1.47 9.61 18.74
CA PHE A 190 1.59 9.82 17.30
C PHE A 190 3.07 9.99 16.91
N ASN A 191 3.62 8.99 16.21
CA ASN A 191 5.06 8.82 16.02
C ASN A 191 5.55 9.08 14.57
N PHE A 192 4.85 9.93 13.80
CA PHE A 192 5.23 10.23 12.40
C PHE A 192 6.69 10.73 12.25
N GLY A 193 7.19 11.52 13.19
CA GLY A 193 8.59 12.00 13.16
C GLY A 193 9.62 10.88 13.27
N GLN A 194 9.35 9.87 14.11
CA GLN A 194 10.21 8.69 14.29
C GLN A 194 10.27 7.89 12.99
N TRP A 195 9.11 7.63 12.38
CA TRP A 195 8.99 7.00 11.07
C TRP A 195 9.73 7.77 9.98
N SER A 196 9.53 9.08 9.90
CA SER A 196 10.20 9.94 8.93
C SER A 196 11.72 9.82 9.00
N ASN A 197 12.30 9.85 10.20
CA ASN A 197 13.74 9.76 10.39
C ASN A 197 14.28 8.40 9.95
N ALA A 198 13.60 7.31 10.30
CA ALA A 198 14.01 5.96 9.93
C ALA A 198 13.94 5.73 8.41
N VAL A 199 12.85 6.16 7.76
CA VAL A 199 12.68 6.06 6.30
C VAL A 199 13.74 6.88 5.57
N THR A 200 14.01 8.11 6.02
CA THR A 200 15.04 8.96 5.41
C THR A 200 16.43 8.34 5.53
N LYS A 201 16.71 7.65 6.64
CA LYS A 201 17.97 6.93 6.86
C LYS A 201 18.11 5.73 5.91
N ALA A 202 17.03 4.99 5.69
CA ALA A 202 17.02 3.83 4.80
C ALA A 202 17.09 4.22 3.32
N ASN A 203 16.22 5.12 2.87
CA ASN A 203 16.16 5.61 1.50
C ASN A 203 15.67 7.06 1.46
N LYS A 204 16.58 8.00 1.19
CA LYS A 204 16.29 9.45 1.12
C LYS A 204 15.24 9.84 0.08
N LYS A 205 14.97 8.98 -0.91
CA LYS A 205 13.96 9.23 -1.95
C LYS A 205 12.57 8.72 -1.56
N MET A 206 12.50 7.75 -0.64
CA MET A 206 11.25 7.12 -0.23
C MET A 206 10.32 8.15 0.43
N LYS A 207 9.06 8.13 0.01
CA LYS A 207 8.02 9.03 0.53
C LYS A 207 7.11 8.32 1.53
N ILE A 208 6.44 9.12 2.37
CA ILE A 208 5.50 8.65 3.39
C ILE A 208 4.13 9.27 3.13
N LEU A 209 3.11 8.42 3.06
CA LEU A 209 1.71 8.80 3.14
C LEU A 209 1.19 8.55 4.56
N LEU A 210 0.40 9.48 5.08
CA LEU A 210 -0.35 9.32 6.32
C LEU A 210 -1.56 8.41 6.05
N GLY A 211 -1.52 7.15 6.46
CA GLY A 211 -2.65 6.22 6.37
C GLY A 211 -3.70 6.49 7.44
N ILE A 212 -4.94 6.72 7.03
CA ILE A 212 -6.08 7.02 7.92
C ILE A 212 -7.26 6.10 7.60
N PRO A 213 -8.14 5.79 8.58
CA PRO A 213 -9.38 5.11 8.28
C PRO A 213 -10.39 6.13 7.76
N ALA A 214 -11.18 5.73 6.76
CA ALA A 214 -12.11 6.60 6.07
C ALA A 214 -13.45 6.78 6.81
N SER A 215 -13.72 5.92 7.79
CA SER A 215 -14.88 5.96 8.65
C SER A 215 -14.55 5.32 10.00
N LYS A 216 -15.50 5.34 10.96
CA LYS A 216 -15.38 4.57 12.20
C LYS A 216 -15.50 3.06 11.99
N LEU A 217 -16.08 2.61 10.88
CA LEU A 217 -16.24 1.20 10.52
C LEU A 217 -14.97 0.65 9.85
N ALA A 218 -14.28 1.48 9.07
CA ALA A 218 -13.02 1.14 8.43
C ALA A 218 -11.88 0.84 9.42
N GLY A 219 -11.91 1.47 10.60
CA GLY A 219 -10.89 1.25 11.62
C GLY A 219 -11.01 2.16 12.83
N ARG A 220 -10.36 1.74 13.92
CA ARG A 220 -10.26 2.54 15.15
C ARG A 220 -9.28 3.68 14.94
N GLY A 221 -9.60 4.84 15.51
CA GLY A 221 -8.77 6.03 15.38
C GLY A 221 -9.24 7.05 14.35
N TYR A 222 -10.41 6.83 13.71
CA TYR A 222 -11.05 7.82 12.83
C TYR A 222 -11.12 9.21 13.47
N GLN A 223 -10.83 10.23 12.66
CA GLN A 223 -10.89 11.64 13.00
C GLN A 223 -11.69 12.39 11.94
N SER A 224 -12.26 13.56 12.28
CA SER A 224 -12.90 14.41 11.27
C SER A 224 -11.88 15.02 10.31
N ALA A 225 -12.36 15.49 9.15
CA ALA A 225 -11.49 16.15 8.17
C ALA A 225 -10.77 17.37 8.75
N GLN A 226 -11.43 18.13 9.65
CA GLN A 226 -10.76 19.26 10.32
C GLN A 226 -9.62 18.82 11.23
N ASN A 227 -9.79 17.69 11.95
CA ASN A 227 -8.75 17.14 12.80
C ASN A 227 -7.59 16.58 11.97
N VAL A 228 -7.87 15.88 10.87
CA VAL A 228 -6.83 15.43 9.93
C VAL A 228 -6.06 16.62 9.37
N THR A 229 -6.73 17.72 8.99
CA THR A 229 -6.04 18.94 8.54
C THR A 229 -5.08 19.50 9.61
N LYS A 230 -5.45 19.49 10.90
CA LYS A 230 -4.56 19.94 11.98
C LYS A 230 -3.28 19.09 12.04
N ILE A 231 -3.41 17.77 11.90
CA ILE A 231 -2.27 16.84 11.85
C ILE A 231 -1.40 17.14 10.63
N VAL A 232 -2.01 17.25 9.45
CA VAL A 232 -1.31 17.52 8.18
C VAL A 232 -0.54 18.84 8.25
N ARG A 233 -1.11 19.91 8.82
CA ARG A 233 -0.39 21.17 9.00
C ARG A 233 0.90 21.03 9.81
N LYS A 234 0.95 20.08 10.77
CA LYS A 234 2.14 19.79 11.56
C LYS A 234 3.17 18.99 10.77
N ILE A 235 2.75 17.96 10.04
CA ILE A 235 3.68 17.03 9.35
C ILE A 235 4.06 17.44 7.93
N LYS A 236 3.33 18.36 7.30
CA LYS A 236 3.60 18.78 5.90
C LYS A 236 4.97 19.43 5.68
N ARG A 237 5.64 19.85 6.75
CA ARG A 237 7.01 20.41 6.71
C ARG A 237 8.08 19.32 6.67
N THR A 238 7.71 18.06 6.89
CA THR A 238 8.63 16.94 6.83
C THR A 238 8.93 16.59 5.37
N ALA A 239 10.21 16.58 4.97
CA ALA A 239 10.63 16.52 3.57
C ALA A 239 10.19 15.27 2.79
N ASN A 240 9.95 14.15 3.49
CA ASN A 240 9.48 12.90 2.89
C ASN A 240 7.96 12.69 3.02
N PHE A 241 7.19 13.59 3.62
CA PHE A 241 5.73 13.54 3.57
C PHE A 241 5.23 13.82 2.15
N ALA A 242 4.32 12.98 1.64
CA ALA A 242 3.81 13.09 0.26
C ALA A 242 2.29 13.06 0.14
N GLY A 243 1.55 12.90 1.23
CA GLY A 243 0.08 12.92 1.19
C GLY A 243 -0.58 11.97 2.18
N ILE A 244 -1.80 11.56 1.85
CA ILE A 244 -2.68 10.77 2.71
C ILE A 244 -3.09 9.52 1.94
N MET A 245 -3.07 8.37 2.62
CA MET A 245 -3.70 7.14 2.19
C MET A 245 -4.96 6.93 3.02
N MET A 246 -6.03 6.41 2.42
CA MET A 246 -7.30 6.18 3.11
C MET A 246 -7.75 4.73 2.94
N TRP A 247 -8.03 4.06 4.05
CA TRP A 247 -8.70 2.78 4.09
C TRP A 247 -10.19 2.98 4.42
N ASP A 248 -11.15 2.81 3.53
CA ASP A 248 -11.01 2.59 2.08
C ASP A 248 -11.92 3.53 1.26
N ALA A 249 -12.00 3.30 -0.06
CA ALA A 249 -12.84 4.10 -0.96
C ALA A 249 -14.35 3.89 -0.75
N GLY A 250 -14.77 2.69 -0.38
CA GLY A 250 -16.18 2.36 -0.10
C GLY A 250 -16.67 3.09 1.14
N ASP A 251 -15.93 2.94 2.25
CA ASP A 251 -16.18 3.65 3.50
C ASP A 251 -16.11 5.17 3.32
N ALA A 252 -15.14 5.68 2.56
CA ALA A 252 -15.04 7.11 2.28
C ALA A 252 -16.28 7.64 1.56
N LYS A 253 -16.81 6.89 0.59
CA LYS A 253 -18.03 7.27 -0.14
C LYS A 253 -19.24 7.33 0.79
N TRP A 254 -19.44 6.30 1.60
CA TRP A 254 -20.57 6.19 2.51
C TRP A 254 -20.49 7.14 3.70
N ASN A 255 -19.29 7.51 4.13
CA ASN A 255 -19.06 8.54 5.15
C ASN A 255 -19.13 9.95 4.56
N ASN A 256 -20.25 10.28 3.90
CA ASN A 256 -20.52 11.59 3.30
C ASN A 256 -19.36 12.10 2.40
N ASN A 257 -18.86 11.24 1.51
CA ASN A 257 -17.72 11.53 0.64
C ASN A 257 -16.49 12.07 1.39
N TYR A 258 -16.08 11.39 2.46
CA TYR A 258 -14.98 11.81 3.35
C TYR A 258 -13.68 12.11 2.59
N GLY A 259 -13.37 11.37 1.53
CA GLY A 259 -12.21 11.68 0.67
C GLY A 259 -12.29 13.07 0.03
N GLN A 260 -13.47 13.53 -0.36
CA GLN A 260 -13.68 14.90 -0.86
C GLN A 260 -13.49 15.94 0.25
N GLN A 261 -13.93 15.63 1.48
CA GLN A 261 -13.75 16.50 2.62
C GLN A 261 -12.24 16.69 2.91
N ILE A 262 -11.48 15.60 2.97
CA ILE A 262 -10.02 15.62 3.14
C ILE A 262 -9.33 16.42 2.04
N ARG A 263 -9.68 16.18 0.77
CA ARG A 263 -9.07 16.91 -0.35
C ARG A 263 -9.32 18.41 -0.24
N ARG A 264 -10.54 18.83 0.12
CA ARG A 264 -10.89 20.24 0.31
C ARG A 264 -10.16 20.85 1.50
N SER A 265 -10.07 20.13 2.61
CA SER A 265 -9.54 20.67 3.87
C SER A 265 -8.01 20.66 3.97
N CYS A 266 -7.31 19.85 3.17
CA CYS A 266 -5.85 19.75 3.17
C CYS A 266 -5.18 20.50 2.00
N LEU A 267 -5.92 20.86 0.95
CA LEU A 267 -5.42 21.65 -0.18
C LEU A 267 -5.75 23.16 -0.08
N SER A 268 -6.55 23.56 0.92
CA SER A 268 -6.71 24.95 1.37
C SER A 268 -5.62 25.35 2.36
#